data_AF-A0A9E1V5J9-F1
#
_entry.id   AF-A0A9E1V5J9-F1
#
_cell.length_a   1.000
_cell.length_b   1.000
_cell.length_c   1.000
_cell.angle_alpha   90.00
_cell.angle_beta   90.00
_cell.angle_gamma   90.00
#
_symmetry.space_group_name_H-M   'P 1'
#
loop_
_entity.id
_entity.type
_entity.pdbx_description
1 polymer ?
#
loop_
_entity_poly.entity_id
_entity_poly.type
_entity_poly.pdbx_seq_one_letter_code
_entity_poly.pdbx_strand_id
1 'polypeptide(L)'
;MVYRTSLFPILIIGVLYLFNIIPNWVISVYVVSFLLCAFGWEIWFTYGIWGGLNVNDRRPKALNKAIPQNINWILNSLADAASICLIGLLLVWAFYGFTSTPFASWHWGAFVILFVWFVGQNIYVEAIVYRDQLDDDKPLSWGPLTPGGPWWNPTIFKINGSPIKFQTQIPWVLMTPIFYWVVLYFFQ
;
A
#
# COMPACT_ATOMS: atom_id res chain seq x y z
N MET A 1 14.79 -6.41 -9.71
CA MET A 1 13.98 -6.93 -8.59
C MET A 1 12.68 -6.15 -8.46
N VAL A 2 12.72 -4.81 -8.36
CA VAL A 2 11.53 -3.97 -8.11
C VAL A 2 10.42 -4.06 -9.17
N TYR A 3 10.73 -4.02 -10.48
CA TYR A 3 9.70 -4.24 -11.52
C TYR A 3 9.05 -5.63 -11.43
N ARG A 4 9.80 -6.65 -11.00
CA ARG A 4 9.26 -8.01 -10.88
C ARG A 4 8.28 -8.10 -9.70
N THR A 5 8.56 -7.44 -8.58
CA THR A 5 7.66 -7.43 -7.43
C THR A 5 6.39 -6.60 -7.67
N SER A 6 6.44 -5.58 -8.53
CA SER A 6 5.24 -4.80 -8.88
C SER A 6 4.43 -5.43 -10.02
N LEU A 7 5.07 -5.95 -11.08
CA LEU A 7 4.36 -6.44 -12.28
C LEU A 7 3.87 -7.89 -12.17
N PHE A 8 4.54 -8.74 -11.39
CA PHE A 8 4.16 -10.15 -11.27
C PHE A 8 2.77 -10.35 -10.64
N PRO A 9 2.41 -9.67 -9.53
CA PRO A 9 1.06 -9.72 -8.97
C PRO A 9 -0.02 -9.26 -9.96
N ILE A 10 0.26 -8.20 -10.73
CA ILE A 10 -0.67 -7.68 -11.75
C ILE A 10 -0.89 -8.72 -12.85
N LEU A 11 0.18 -9.38 -13.30
CA LEU A 11 0.10 -10.41 -14.33
C LEU A 11 -0.74 -11.60 -13.83
N ILE A 12 -0.55 -12.03 -12.57
CA ILE A 12 -1.39 -13.06 -11.95
C ILE A 12 -2.86 -12.64 -11.95
N ILE A 13 -3.18 -11.44 -11.48
CA ILE A 13 -4.57 -10.95 -11.43
C ILE A 13 -5.17 -10.91 -12.85
N GLY A 14 -4.41 -10.41 -13.83
CA GLY A 14 -4.84 -10.36 -15.22
C GLY A 14 -5.13 -11.75 -15.80
N VAL A 15 -4.26 -12.72 -15.55
CA VAL A 15 -4.48 -14.12 -15.95
C VAL A 15 -5.72 -14.68 -15.26
N LEU A 16 -5.82 -14.56 -13.94
CA LEU A 16 -6.98 -15.07 -13.18
C LEU A 16 -8.30 -14.46 -13.67
N TYR A 17 -8.29 -13.19 -14.05
CA TYR A 17 -9.45 -12.51 -14.62
C TYR A 17 -9.80 -13.03 -16.02
N LEU A 18 -8.82 -13.15 -16.92
CA LEU A 18 -9.02 -13.65 -18.29
C LEU A 18 -9.57 -15.08 -18.30
N PHE A 19 -9.20 -15.89 -17.31
CA PHE A 19 -9.71 -17.25 -17.14
C PHE A 19 -11.00 -17.33 -16.30
N ASN A 20 -11.61 -16.20 -15.92
CA ASN A 20 -12.82 -16.11 -15.08
C ASN A 20 -12.71 -16.86 -13.74
N ILE A 21 -11.50 -16.93 -13.17
CA ILE A 21 -11.24 -17.60 -11.89
C ILE A 21 -11.61 -16.69 -10.71
N ILE A 22 -11.44 -15.38 -10.87
CA ILE A 22 -11.80 -14.38 -9.86
C ILE A 22 -13.07 -13.62 -10.25
N PRO A 23 -13.94 -13.30 -9.30
CA PRO A 23 -15.18 -12.58 -9.57
C PRO A 23 -14.90 -11.10 -9.89
N ASN A 24 -15.79 -10.49 -10.66
CA ASN A 24 -15.64 -9.10 -11.13
C ASN A 24 -15.49 -8.09 -10.00
N TRP A 25 -16.16 -8.29 -8.86
CA TRP A 25 -16.05 -7.38 -7.72
C TRP A 25 -14.63 -7.28 -7.17
N VAL A 26 -13.82 -8.33 -7.29
CA VAL A 26 -12.40 -8.29 -6.89
C VAL A 26 -11.60 -7.33 -7.78
N ILE A 27 -11.94 -7.26 -9.07
CA ILE A 27 -11.33 -6.29 -9.99
C ILE A 27 -11.74 -4.87 -9.65
N SER A 28 -13.02 -4.65 -9.30
CA SER A 28 -13.49 -3.34 -8.84
C SER A 28 -12.76 -2.89 -7.56
N VAL A 29 -12.61 -3.80 -6.59
CA VAL A 29 -11.83 -3.56 -5.36
C VAL A 29 -10.37 -3.24 -5.69
N TYR A 30 -9.75 -3.98 -6.61
CA TYR A 30 -8.37 -3.72 -7.06
C TYR A 30 -8.21 -2.33 -7.69
N VAL A 31 -9.09 -1.95 -8.62
CA VAL A 31 -9.03 -0.66 -9.31
C VAL A 31 -9.21 0.48 -8.30
N VAL A 32 -10.20 0.39 -7.40
CA VAL A 32 -10.40 1.42 -6.38
C VAL A 32 -9.23 1.49 -5.41
N SER A 33 -8.66 0.36 -5.01
CA SER A 33 -7.47 0.32 -4.16
C SER A 33 -6.27 1.00 -4.84
N PHE A 34 -6.06 0.76 -6.13
CA PHE A 34 -5.01 1.45 -6.91
C PHE A 34 -5.20 2.96 -6.88
N LEU A 35 -6.44 3.45 -7.09
CA LEU A 35 -6.74 4.89 -7.06
C LEU A 35 -6.53 5.47 -5.66
N LEU A 36 -6.93 4.75 -4.60
CA LEU A 36 -6.72 5.16 -3.22
C LEU A 36 -5.23 5.27 -2.87
N CYS A 37 -4.39 4.30 -3.27
CA CYS A 37 -2.94 4.39 -3.05
C CYS A 37 -2.32 5.54 -3.86
N ALA A 38 -2.70 5.66 -5.13
CA ALA A 38 -2.19 6.68 -6.05
C ALA A 38 -2.46 8.10 -5.53
N PHE A 39 -3.73 8.42 -5.28
CA PHE A 39 -4.14 9.75 -4.86
C PHE A 39 -3.98 9.99 -3.35
N GLY A 40 -4.03 8.93 -2.54
CA GLY A 40 -3.90 9.01 -1.10
C GLY A 40 -2.48 9.33 -0.64
N TRP A 41 -1.45 8.78 -1.30
CA TRP A 41 -0.06 9.09 -0.93
C TRP A 41 0.97 8.94 -2.05
N GLU A 42 0.86 7.99 -2.99
CA GLU A 42 1.98 7.67 -3.90
C GLU A 42 2.36 8.81 -4.84
N ILE A 43 1.39 9.54 -5.41
CA ILE A 43 1.67 10.72 -6.23
C ILE A 43 2.40 11.78 -5.40
N TRP A 44 1.91 12.04 -4.19
CA TRP A 44 2.48 13.05 -3.31
C TRP A 44 3.90 12.71 -2.88
N PHE A 45 4.13 11.46 -2.47
CA PHE A 45 5.46 10.95 -2.08
C PHE A 45 6.42 10.92 -3.26
N THR A 46 5.92 10.62 -4.45
CA THR A 46 6.74 10.53 -5.66
C THR A 46 7.23 11.91 -6.09
N TYR A 47 6.34 12.90 -6.10
CA TYR A 47 6.67 14.24 -6.59
C TYR A 47 7.14 15.21 -5.50
N GLY A 48 7.01 14.87 -4.22
CA GLY A 48 7.38 15.79 -3.14
C GLY A 48 6.48 17.03 -3.11
N ILE A 49 5.18 16.87 -3.42
CA ILE A 49 4.30 17.99 -3.78
C ILE A 49 4.19 19.03 -2.66
N TRP A 50 4.15 18.58 -1.40
CA TRP A 50 3.98 19.48 -0.27
C TRP A 50 4.77 19.06 0.96
N GLY A 51 5.82 19.83 1.28
CA GLY A 51 6.60 19.73 2.51
C GLY A 51 7.68 18.63 2.54
N GLY A 52 7.75 17.77 1.53
CA GLY A 52 8.73 16.68 1.46
C GLY A 52 9.55 16.67 0.18
N LEU A 53 10.59 15.84 0.15
CA LEU A 53 11.43 15.67 -1.03
C LEU A 53 10.78 14.76 -2.06
N ASN A 54 11.00 15.07 -3.33
CA ASN A 54 10.62 14.16 -4.41
C ASN A 54 11.44 12.87 -4.33
N VAL A 55 10.97 11.85 -5.05
CA VAL A 55 11.57 10.52 -4.98
C VAL A 55 12.99 10.46 -5.55
N ASN A 56 13.32 11.32 -6.52
CA ASN A 56 14.65 11.35 -7.11
C ASN A 56 15.70 11.83 -6.10
N ASP A 57 15.34 12.75 -5.22
CA ASP A 57 16.25 13.29 -4.20
C ASP A 57 16.41 12.35 -3.01
N ARG A 58 15.43 11.47 -2.75
CA ARG A 58 15.47 10.51 -1.63
C ARG A 58 16.23 9.22 -1.97
N ARG A 59 16.38 8.89 -3.25
CA ARG A 59 16.90 7.60 -3.74
C ARG A 59 18.27 7.70 -4.41
N PRO A 60 19.05 6.62 -4.42
CA PRO A 60 20.29 6.56 -5.21
C PRO A 60 20.04 6.72 -6.72
N LYS A 61 20.98 7.35 -7.43
CA LYS A 61 20.91 7.60 -8.89
C LYS A 61 20.63 6.33 -9.71
N ALA A 62 21.21 5.19 -9.32
CA ALA A 62 20.98 3.90 -9.98
C ALA A 62 19.52 3.47 -9.90
N LEU A 63 18.85 3.71 -8.77
CA LEU A 63 17.45 3.38 -8.58
C LEU A 63 16.53 4.32 -9.37
N ASN A 64 16.84 5.61 -9.45
CA ASN A 64 16.09 6.57 -10.29
C ASN A 64 16.23 6.27 -11.79
N LYS A 65 17.41 5.79 -12.21
CA LYS A 65 17.61 5.32 -13.60
C LYS A 65 16.80 4.06 -13.89
N ALA A 66 16.73 3.15 -12.91
CA ALA A 66 15.93 1.95 -13.05
C ALA A 66 14.42 2.28 -13.05
N ILE A 67 13.94 3.07 -12.10
CA ILE A 67 12.54 3.47 -11.94
C ILE A 67 12.45 4.99 -11.95
N PRO A 68 12.16 5.57 -13.12
CA PRO A 68 11.96 7.00 -13.25
C PRO A 68 10.79 7.47 -12.38
N GLN A 69 10.92 8.66 -11.81
CA GLN A 69 9.89 9.30 -10.97
C GLN A 69 8.48 9.23 -11.58
N ASN A 70 8.33 9.51 -12.89
CA ASN A 70 7.03 9.54 -13.55
C ASN A 70 6.31 8.18 -13.64
N ILE A 71 7.05 7.09 -13.44
CA ILE A 71 6.52 5.72 -13.44
C ILE A 71 6.42 5.18 -12.01
N ASN A 72 7.19 5.73 -11.07
CA ASN A 72 7.26 5.25 -9.70
C ASN A 72 5.88 5.14 -9.02
N TRP A 73 5.11 6.23 -9.05
CA TRP A 73 3.81 6.27 -8.37
C TRP A 73 2.85 5.22 -8.93
N ILE A 74 2.90 4.97 -10.25
CA ILE A 74 2.08 3.94 -10.92
C ILE A 74 2.47 2.56 -10.40
N LEU A 75 3.77 2.22 -10.45
CA LEU A 75 4.25 0.90 -10.06
C LEU A 75 4.05 0.59 -8.58
N ASN A 76 4.27 1.57 -7.72
CA ASN A 76 4.02 1.43 -6.29
C ASN A 76 2.53 1.26 -6.02
N SER A 77 1.66 2.10 -6.60
CA SER A 77 0.21 2.00 -6.39
C SER A 77 -0.35 0.67 -6.89
N LEU A 78 0.15 0.16 -8.01
CA LEU A 78 -0.24 -1.16 -8.52
C LEU A 78 0.27 -2.28 -7.61
N ALA A 79 1.49 -2.17 -7.10
CA ALA A 79 2.05 -3.14 -6.15
C ALA A 79 1.26 -3.15 -4.84
N ASP A 80 0.88 -1.99 -4.32
CA ASP A 80 0.07 -1.84 -3.11
C ASP A 80 -1.34 -2.43 -3.31
N ALA A 81 -2.00 -2.10 -4.41
CA ALA A 81 -3.32 -2.64 -4.72
C ALA A 81 -3.31 -4.16 -4.93
N ALA A 82 -2.32 -4.69 -5.64
CA ALA A 82 -2.24 -6.13 -5.91
C ALA A 82 -1.65 -6.90 -4.72
N SER A 83 -0.40 -6.61 -4.35
CA SER A 83 0.35 -7.38 -3.37
C SER A 83 -0.13 -7.15 -1.95
N ILE A 84 -0.60 -5.95 -1.61
CA ILE A 84 -1.02 -5.68 -0.24
C ILE A 84 -2.53 -5.88 -0.11
N CYS A 85 -3.32 -5.18 -0.91
CA CYS A 85 -4.77 -5.20 -0.73
C CYS A 85 -5.38 -6.56 -1.09
N LEU A 86 -5.05 -7.14 -2.25
CA LEU A 86 -5.62 -8.45 -2.62
C LEU A 86 -5.03 -9.63 -1.83
N ILE A 87 -3.77 -9.57 -1.39
CA ILE A 87 -3.27 -10.59 -0.45
C ILE A 87 -4.01 -10.46 0.89
N GLY A 88 -4.28 -9.23 1.36
CA GLY A 88 -5.11 -9.02 2.54
C GLY A 88 -6.50 -9.63 2.39
N LEU A 89 -7.14 -9.42 1.24
CA LEU A 89 -8.42 -10.04 0.90
C LEU A 89 -8.34 -11.58 0.89
N LEU A 90 -7.29 -12.14 0.29
CA LEU A 90 -7.03 -13.57 0.27
C LEU A 90 -6.81 -14.14 1.68
N LEU A 91 -6.09 -13.43 2.54
CA LEU A 91 -5.89 -13.83 3.94
C LEU A 91 -7.22 -13.88 4.66
N VAL A 92 -8.06 -12.85 4.56
CA VAL A 92 -9.41 -12.86 5.15
C VAL A 92 -10.20 -14.06 4.63
N TRP A 93 -10.21 -14.29 3.32
CA TRP A 93 -10.93 -15.41 2.72
C TRP A 93 -10.45 -16.76 3.28
N ALA A 94 -9.13 -16.97 3.37
CA ALA A 94 -8.53 -18.18 3.91
C ALA A 94 -8.82 -18.39 5.40
N PHE A 95 -8.72 -17.34 6.23
CA PHE A 95 -9.02 -17.40 7.66
C PHE A 95 -10.49 -17.73 7.95
N TYR A 96 -11.39 -17.34 7.04
CA TYR A 96 -12.82 -17.67 7.10
C TYR A 96 -13.19 -18.94 6.33
N GLY A 97 -12.22 -19.82 6.05
CA GLY A 97 -12.47 -21.12 5.43
C GLY A 97 -12.99 -21.04 4.00
N PHE A 98 -12.56 -20.02 3.26
CA PHE A 98 -12.98 -19.75 1.89
C PHE A 98 -14.49 -19.45 1.74
N THR A 99 -15.12 -18.95 2.79
CA THR A 99 -16.52 -18.50 2.76
C THR A 99 -16.65 -17.03 2.35
N SER A 100 -17.82 -16.65 1.82
CA SER A 100 -18.13 -15.26 1.46
C SER A 100 -18.62 -14.40 2.62
N THR A 101 -18.91 -15.01 3.77
CA THR A 101 -19.40 -14.35 4.99
C THR A 101 -18.64 -13.07 5.38
N PRO A 102 -17.29 -13.04 5.41
CA PRO A 102 -16.58 -11.82 5.80
C PRO A 102 -16.73 -10.66 4.80
N PHE A 103 -17.22 -10.91 3.59
CA PHE A 103 -17.40 -9.91 2.53
C PHE A 103 -18.84 -9.42 2.38
N ALA A 104 -19.81 -10.13 2.97
CA ALA A 104 -21.22 -9.77 2.92
C ALA A 104 -21.61 -8.69 3.94
N SER A 105 -20.91 -8.62 5.07
CA SER A 105 -21.15 -7.63 6.12
C SER A 105 -19.90 -7.37 6.95
N TRP A 106 -19.91 -6.31 7.75
CA TRP A 106 -18.77 -5.94 8.58
C TRP A 106 -18.49 -6.96 9.68
N HIS A 107 -17.27 -7.49 9.68
CA HIS A 107 -16.74 -8.37 10.72
C HIS A 107 -15.46 -7.78 11.32
N TRP A 108 -15.44 -7.62 12.64
CA TRP A 108 -14.24 -7.16 13.36
C TRP A 108 -13.04 -8.10 13.18
N GLY A 109 -13.27 -9.41 13.03
CA GLY A 109 -12.21 -10.37 12.73
C GLY A 109 -11.51 -10.10 11.40
N ALA A 110 -12.29 -9.88 10.33
CA ALA A 110 -11.75 -9.50 9.02
C ALA A 110 -11.00 -8.16 9.07
N PHE A 111 -11.56 -7.17 9.78
CA PHE A 111 -10.87 -5.89 10.01
C PHE A 111 -9.51 -6.07 10.71
N VAL A 112 -9.44 -6.87 11.78
CA VAL A 112 -8.18 -7.12 12.50
C VAL A 112 -7.16 -7.83 11.62
N ILE A 113 -7.56 -8.81 10.82
CA ILE A 113 -6.66 -9.49 9.86
C ILE A 113 -6.08 -8.46 8.87
N LEU A 114 -6.93 -7.62 8.29
CA LEU A 114 -6.50 -6.57 7.35
C LEU A 114 -5.59 -5.54 8.03
N PHE A 115 -5.91 -5.13 9.25
CA PHE A 115 -5.11 -4.17 10.01
C PHE A 115 -3.70 -4.70 10.28
N VAL A 116 -3.61 -5.93 10.82
CA VAL A 116 -2.34 -6.59 11.11
C VAL A 116 -1.54 -6.79 9.83
N TRP A 117 -2.19 -7.18 8.73
CA TRP A 117 -1.52 -7.34 7.45
C TRP A 117 -1.01 -6.00 6.90
N PHE A 118 -1.86 -4.97 6.79
CA PHE A 118 -1.52 -3.68 6.17
C PHE A 118 -0.44 -2.93 6.95
N VAL A 119 -0.54 -2.88 8.27
CA VAL A 119 0.46 -2.22 9.12
C VAL A 119 1.72 -3.08 9.23
N GLY A 120 1.56 -4.40 9.44
CA GLY A 120 2.69 -5.33 9.60
C GLY A 120 3.60 -5.39 8.37
N GLN A 121 3.03 -5.51 7.17
CA GLN A 121 3.81 -5.49 5.93
C GLN A 121 4.54 -4.16 5.74
N ASN A 122 3.91 -3.03 6.09
CA ASN A 122 4.49 -1.72 5.87
C ASN A 122 5.66 -1.45 6.83
N ILE A 123 5.57 -1.93 8.08
CA ILE A 123 6.70 -1.95 9.01
C ILE A 123 7.89 -2.72 8.40
N TYR A 124 7.63 -3.88 7.78
CA TYR A 124 8.69 -4.65 7.10
C TYR A 124 9.29 -3.89 5.90
N VAL A 125 8.45 -3.29 5.05
CA VAL A 125 8.90 -2.50 3.90
C VAL A 125 9.75 -1.31 4.35
N GLU A 126 9.31 -0.57 5.38
CA GLU A 126 10.07 0.55 5.92
C GLU A 126 11.40 0.13 6.54
N ALA A 127 11.38 -0.91 7.39
CA ALA A 127 12.58 -1.36 8.12
C ALA A 127 13.66 -1.96 7.20
N ILE A 128 13.26 -2.59 6.09
CA ILE A 128 14.16 -3.40 5.24
C ILE A 128 14.34 -2.79 3.86
N VAL A 129 13.25 -2.48 3.15
CA VAL A 129 13.29 -2.09 1.74
C VAL A 129 13.60 -0.59 1.58
N TYR A 130 13.02 0.23 2.44
CA TYR A 130 13.15 1.69 2.39
C TYR A 130 14.09 2.29 3.42
N ARG A 131 14.87 1.45 4.11
CA ARG A 131 15.84 1.86 5.12
C ARG A 131 16.68 3.07 4.71
N ASP A 132 17.19 3.07 3.47
CA ASP A 132 18.07 4.14 2.98
C ASP A 132 17.31 5.29 2.28
N GLN A 133 15.99 5.18 2.14
CA GLN A 133 15.12 6.14 1.44
C GLN A 133 14.30 7.02 2.40
N LEU A 134 14.15 6.56 3.65
CA LEU A 134 13.34 7.17 4.68
C LEU A 134 14.23 7.44 5.88
N ASP A 135 14.76 8.66 5.93
CA ASP A 135 15.60 9.14 7.02
C ASP A 135 15.15 10.57 7.39
N ASP A 136 15.64 11.09 8.51
CA ASP A 136 15.26 12.41 9.02
C ASP A 136 15.60 13.53 8.02
N ASP A 137 16.66 13.37 7.24
CA ASP A 137 17.05 14.31 6.16
C ASP A 137 16.29 14.09 4.84
N LYS A 138 15.38 13.11 4.79
CA LYS A 138 14.63 12.71 3.58
C LYS A 138 13.12 12.71 3.82
N PRO A 139 12.53 13.86 4.19
CA PRO A 139 11.12 13.92 4.57
C PRO A 139 10.20 13.50 3.43
N LEU A 140 9.17 12.71 3.75
CA LEU A 140 8.07 12.40 2.85
C LEU A 140 7.11 13.59 2.74
N SER A 141 6.53 13.77 1.56
CA SER A 141 5.48 14.77 1.34
C SER A 141 4.25 14.48 2.18
N TRP A 142 3.46 15.51 2.46
CA TRP A 142 2.07 15.34 2.85
C TRP A 142 1.26 14.66 1.73
N GLY A 143 0.20 13.94 2.08
CA GLY A 143 -0.81 13.40 1.18
C GLY A 143 -2.14 13.19 1.92
N PRO A 144 -3.27 13.00 1.21
CA PRO A 144 -4.60 12.87 1.80
C PRO A 144 -4.74 11.79 2.89
N LEU A 145 -4.06 10.64 2.72
CA LEU A 145 -4.05 9.57 3.73
C LEU A 145 -2.83 9.63 4.67
N THR A 146 -2.03 10.70 4.59
CA THR A 146 -1.01 11.04 5.59
C THR A 146 -1.16 12.48 6.08
N PRO A 147 -2.27 12.79 6.77
CA PRO A 147 -2.69 14.17 7.01
C PRO A 147 -1.72 14.98 7.90
N GLY A 148 -0.92 14.31 8.73
CA GLY A 148 0.11 14.97 9.55
C GLY A 148 1.32 15.46 8.73
N GLY A 149 1.54 14.87 7.55
CA GLY A 149 2.67 15.17 6.67
C GLY A 149 4.02 15.08 7.39
N PRO A 150 5.04 15.78 6.88
CA PRO A 150 6.36 15.82 7.51
C PRO A 150 6.38 16.63 8.82
N TRP A 151 5.35 17.44 9.10
CA TRP A 151 5.28 18.30 10.28
C TRP A 151 4.95 17.54 11.56
N TRP A 152 4.16 16.47 11.46
CA TRP A 152 3.86 15.59 12.58
C TRP A 152 4.22 14.15 12.25
N ASN A 153 5.51 13.85 12.35
CA ASN A 153 6.07 12.55 12.02
C ASN A 153 6.98 11.98 13.13
N PRO A 154 6.43 11.68 14.33
CA PRO A 154 7.22 11.05 15.39
C PRO A 154 7.71 9.67 14.98
N THR A 155 8.88 9.28 15.48
CA THR A 155 9.32 7.88 15.45
C THR A 155 8.47 7.10 16.45
N ILE A 156 7.76 6.06 16.00
CA ILE A 156 6.97 5.18 16.86
C ILE A 156 7.90 4.24 17.63
N PHE A 157 8.81 3.58 16.90
CA PHE A 157 9.84 2.70 17.46
C PHE A 157 10.99 2.55 16.44
N LYS A 158 12.05 1.81 16.80
CA LYS A 158 13.18 1.52 15.91
C LYS A 158 13.37 0.01 15.75
N ILE A 159 13.68 -0.43 14.53
CA ILE A 159 14.09 -1.81 14.23
C ILE A 159 15.54 -1.77 13.75
N ASN A 160 16.46 -2.41 14.46
CA ASN A 160 17.89 -2.43 14.12
C ASN A 160 18.49 -1.03 13.88
N GLY A 161 18.04 -0.03 14.66
CA GLY A 161 18.45 1.37 14.53
C GLY A 161 17.66 2.18 13.49
N SER A 162 16.98 1.55 12.53
CA SER A 162 16.12 2.22 11.55
C SER A 162 14.83 2.71 12.21
N PRO A 163 14.47 4.00 12.08
CA PRO A 163 13.24 4.53 12.65
C PRO A 163 12.02 4.03 11.86
N ILE A 164 10.98 3.63 12.57
CA ILE A 164 9.64 3.43 12.01
C ILE A 164 8.82 4.67 12.33
N LYS A 165 8.44 5.39 11.28
CA LYS A 165 7.86 6.73 11.34
C LYS A 165 6.33 6.67 11.34
N PHE A 166 5.68 7.60 12.01
CA PHE A 166 4.21 7.63 12.05
C PHE A 166 3.59 7.93 10.67
N GLN A 167 4.21 8.84 9.92
CA GLN A 167 3.72 9.31 8.62
C GLN A 167 3.60 8.20 7.57
N THR A 168 4.43 7.15 7.65
CA THR A 168 4.42 6.00 6.74
C THR A 168 3.39 4.96 7.15
N GLN A 169 3.03 4.88 8.43
CA GLN A 169 2.07 3.89 8.95
C GLN A 169 0.63 4.38 8.86
N ILE A 170 0.39 5.68 9.05
CA ILE A 170 -0.96 6.24 9.07
C ILE A 170 -1.78 6.00 7.78
N PRO A 171 -1.20 5.98 6.55
CA PRO A 171 -1.96 5.64 5.35
C PRO A 171 -2.56 4.24 5.45
N TRP A 172 -1.82 3.26 5.95
CA TRP A 172 -2.28 1.88 6.08
C TRP A 172 -3.30 1.70 7.20
N VAL A 173 -3.13 2.44 8.31
CA VAL A 173 -4.13 2.48 9.39
C VAL A 173 -5.47 3.02 8.89
N LEU A 174 -5.46 4.09 8.08
CA LEU A 174 -6.67 4.66 7.47
C LEU A 174 -7.19 3.80 6.32
N MET A 175 -6.30 3.18 5.54
CA MET A 175 -6.64 2.32 4.42
C MET A 175 -7.36 1.06 4.89
N THR A 176 -7.08 0.52 6.08
CA THR A 176 -7.77 -0.69 6.58
C THR A 176 -9.31 -0.55 6.60
N PRO A 177 -9.91 0.41 7.33
CA PRO A 177 -11.37 0.54 7.34
C PRO A 177 -11.92 0.98 5.97
N ILE A 178 -11.22 1.83 5.23
CA ILE A 178 -11.63 2.28 3.88
C ILE A 178 -11.69 1.10 2.92
N PHE A 179 -10.62 0.31 2.85
CA PHE A 179 -10.52 -0.87 2.01
C PHE A 179 -11.59 -1.89 2.36
N TYR A 180 -11.80 -2.17 3.66
CA TYR A 180 -12.81 -3.15 4.03
C TYR A 180 -14.21 -2.68 3.65
N TRP A 181 -14.52 -1.40 3.83
CA TRP A 181 -15.77 -0.83 3.35
C TRP A 181 -15.93 -0.94 1.82
N VAL A 182 -14.88 -0.68 1.05
CA VAL A 182 -14.86 -0.85 -0.42
C VAL A 182 -15.16 -2.31 -0.81
N VAL A 183 -14.60 -3.29 -0.09
CA VAL A 183 -14.91 -4.71 -0.30
C VAL A 183 -16.39 -4.99 -0.07
N LEU A 184 -16.95 -4.54 1.05
CA LEU A 184 -18.37 -4.75 1.36
C LEU A 184 -19.30 -4.06 0.36
N TYR A 185 -18.90 -2.92 -0.19
CA TYR A 185 -19.67 -2.18 -1.19
C TYR A 185 -19.75 -2.93 -2.53
N PHE A 186 -18.62 -3.45 -3.02
CA PHE A 186 -18.58 -4.14 -4.32
C PHE A 186 -19.00 -5.61 -4.27
N PHE A 187 -18.97 -6.23 -3.09
CA PHE A 187 -19.39 -7.62 -2.94
C PHE A 187 -20.93 -7.79 -3.07
N GLN A 188 -21.71 -6.75 -2.75
CA GLN A 188 -23.17 -6.71 -2.88
C GLN A 188 -23.61 -6.84 -4.34
#